data_AF-A0AAV5VWR7-F1
#
_entry.id   AF-A0AAV5VWR7-F1
#
_cell.length_a   1.000
_cell.length_b   1.000
_cell.length_c   1.000
_cell.angle_alpha   90.00
_cell.angle_beta   90.00
_cell.angle_gamma   90.00
#
_symmetry.space_group_name_H-M   'P 1'
#
loop_
_entity.id
_entity.type
_entity.pdbx_description
1 polymer ?
#
loop_
_entity_poly.entity_id
_entity_poly.type
_entity_poly.pdbx_seq_one_letter_code
_entity_poly.pdbx_strand_id
1 'polypeptide(L)'
;DIFQITDLAWIGERGGTLFLFGTPGDAQYFKGEVLILAVTLVVIAPFIAVLTFSSTRTMKRQNVRLASRTQQVQNRLARVFFVQLIGVNICYILPLSVMLLQMVIDLSSAPPAISAAIRFILVPFFSLEGAQLSLIFLLKNPSHRQVIQQLFR
;
A
#
# COMPACT_ATOMS: atom_id res chain seq x y z
N ASP A 1 -7.23 24.33 27.39
CA ASP A 1 -7.21 22.87 27.61
C ASP A 1 -7.88 22.11 26.50
N ILE A 2 -7.10 21.49 25.62
CA ILE A 2 -7.59 20.71 24.47
C ILE A 2 -8.42 19.48 24.93
N PHE A 3 -8.24 19.07 26.19
CA PHE A 3 -8.94 17.94 26.82
C PHE A 3 -10.37 18.25 27.29
N GLN A 4 -10.84 19.51 27.24
CA GLN A 4 -12.23 19.83 27.63
C GLN A 4 -13.27 19.53 26.55
N ILE A 5 -12.85 19.14 25.35
CA ILE A 5 -13.76 18.75 24.27
C ILE A 5 -14.18 17.31 24.51
N THR A 6 -15.45 17.13 24.87
CA THR A 6 -16.04 15.85 25.31
C THR A 6 -15.86 14.73 24.29
N ASP A 7 -15.82 15.08 22.99
CA ASP A 7 -15.60 14.14 21.87
C ASP A 7 -14.14 13.67 21.70
N LEU A 8 -13.17 14.32 22.37
CA LEU A 8 -11.73 14.01 22.32
C LEU A 8 -11.15 13.57 23.68
N ALA A 9 -11.89 13.82 24.77
CA ALA A 9 -11.47 13.48 26.14
C ALA A 9 -11.12 11.98 26.29
N TRP A 10 -11.86 11.11 25.59
CA TRP A 10 -11.61 9.67 25.57
C TRP A 10 -10.22 9.29 25.04
N ILE A 11 -9.57 10.14 24.22
CA ILE A 11 -8.23 9.87 23.69
C ILE A 11 -7.15 10.31 24.68
N GLY A 12 -7.38 11.40 25.40
CA GLY A 12 -6.50 11.88 26.46
C GLY A 12 -6.45 10.93 27.66
N GLU A 13 -7.58 10.36 28.05
CA GLU A 13 -7.67 9.33 29.10
C GLU A 13 -6.90 8.04 28.76
N ARG A 14 -6.61 7.80 27.47
CA ARG A 14 -5.93 6.58 26.99
C ARG A 14 -4.41 6.67 26.99
N GLY A 15 -3.84 7.79 27.46
CA GLY A 15 -2.38 8.00 27.49
C GLY A 15 -1.73 8.02 26.09
N GLY A 16 -2.54 8.14 25.03
CA GLY A 16 -2.07 8.20 23.65
C GLY A 16 -1.67 9.61 23.25
N THR A 17 -0.58 9.75 22.50
CA THR A 17 -0.23 11.02 21.84
C THR A 17 -1.17 11.24 20.68
N LEU A 18 -2.10 12.17 20.83
CA LEU A 18 -3.05 12.58 19.80
C LEU A 18 -2.29 13.32 18.68
N PHE A 19 -2.05 12.65 17.56
CA PHE A 19 -1.59 13.31 16.33
C PHE A 19 -2.80 14.01 15.70
N LEU A 20 -3.06 15.25 16.12
CA LEU A 20 -4.06 16.11 15.48
C LEU A 20 -3.47 16.66 14.18
N PHE A 21 -4.08 16.29 13.06
CA PHE A 21 -3.98 17.08 11.84
C PHE A 21 -4.97 18.25 11.96
N GLY A 22 -4.47 19.49 11.97
CA GLY A 22 -5.29 20.70 12.12
C GLY A 22 -5.15 21.42 13.46
N THR A 23 -5.84 22.54 13.60
CA THR A 23 -5.83 23.35 14.82
C THR A 23 -6.38 22.55 16.01
N PRO A 24 -5.75 22.64 17.19
CA PRO A 24 -6.22 21.95 18.37
C PRO A 24 -7.66 22.35 18.70
N GLY A 25 -8.58 21.39 18.64
CA GLY A 25 -9.99 21.59 18.98
C GLY A 25 -11.00 21.13 17.93
N ASP A 26 -10.57 20.91 16.68
CA ASP A 26 -11.49 20.54 15.60
C ASP A 26 -11.48 19.03 15.31
N ALA A 27 -12.04 18.23 16.22
CA ALA A 27 -12.21 16.78 16.05
C ALA A 27 -12.97 16.37 14.77
N GLN A 28 -13.76 17.30 14.23
CA GLN A 28 -14.58 17.12 13.03
C GLN A 28 -13.76 16.79 11.78
N TYR A 29 -12.55 17.36 11.63
CA TYR A 29 -11.71 17.10 10.45
C TYR A 29 -11.15 15.68 10.44
N PHE A 30 -10.88 15.11 11.61
CA PHE A 30 -10.37 13.74 11.73
C PHE A 30 -11.36 12.70 11.17
N LYS A 31 -12.66 12.87 11.44
CA LYS A 31 -13.71 11.99 10.87
C LYS A 31 -13.77 12.12 9.35
N GLY A 32 -13.62 13.33 8.83
CA GLY A 32 -13.60 13.60 7.38
C GLY A 32 -12.42 12.93 6.68
N GLU A 33 -11.22 13.04 7.25
CA GLU A 33 -10.00 12.42 6.71
C GLU A 33 -10.09 10.89 6.68
N VAL A 34 -10.56 10.26 7.77
CA VAL A 34 -10.75 8.81 7.82
C VAL A 34 -11.80 8.35 6.80
N LEU A 35 -12.89 9.11 6.63
CA LEU A 35 -13.90 8.83 5.61
C LEU A 35 -13.32 8.92 4.20
N ILE A 36 -12.55 9.97 3.90
CA ILE A 36 -11.87 10.14 2.60
C ILE A 36 -10.90 8.98 2.35
N LEU A 37 -10.13 8.58 3.36
CA LEU A 37 -9.22 7.43 3.28
C LEU A 37 -9.98 6.13 3.00
N ALA A 38 -11.12 5.90 3.68
CA ALA A 38 -11.96 4.74 3.43
C ALA A 38 -12.51 4.73 2.01
N VAL A 39 -13.04 5.85 1.53
CA VAL A 39 -13.59 6.00 0.18
C VAL A 39 -12.50 5.77 -0.87
N THR A 40 -11.32 6.36 -0.71
CA THR A 40 -10.22 6.17 -1.65
C THR A 40 -9.78 4.69 -1.72
N LEU A 41 -9.70 4.00 -0.58
CA LEU A 41 -9.38 2.57 -0.56
C LEU A 41 -10.46 1.72 -1.25
N VAL A 42 -11.75 2.01 -0.98
CA VAL A 42 -12.88 1.32 -1.62
C VAL A 42 -12.92 1.55 -3.13
N VAL A 43 -12.48 2.71 -3.62
CA VAL A 43 -12.42 2.99 -5.06
C VAL A 43 -11.21 2.33 -5.72
N ILE A 44 -10.03 2.43 -5.11
CA ILE A 44 -8.75 2.00 -5.70
C ILE A 44 -8.53 0.48 -5.61
N ALA A 45 -8.81 -0.13 -4.45
CA ALA A 45 -8.56 -1.55 -4.20
C ALA A 45 -9.27 -2.50 -5.20
N PRO A 46 -10.58 -2.37 -5.50
CA PRO A 46 -11.24 -3.27 -6.44
C PRO A 46 -10.71 -3.11 -7.86
N PHE A 47 -10.33 -1.91 -8.28
CA PHE A 47 -9.72 -1.68 -9.58
C PHE A 47 -8.40 -2.45 -9.72
N ILE A 48 -7.54 -2.36 -8.71
CA ILE A 48 -6.27 -3.11 -8.65
C ILE A 48 -6.53 -4.63 -8.65
N ALA A 49 -7.52 -5.10 -7.87
CA ALA A 49 -7.86 -6.51 -7.79
C ALA A 49 -8.33 -7.06 -9.16
N VAL A 50 -9.21 -6.34 -9.85
CA VAL A 50 -9.71 -6.71 -11.18
C VAL A 50 -8.56 -6.75 -12.20
N LEU A 51 -7.67 -5.74 -12.21
CA LEU A 51 -6.51 -5.73 -13.10
C LEU A 51 -5.56 -6.88 -12.82
N THR A 52 -5.32 -7.20 -11.56
CA THR A 52 -4.47 -8.32 -11.13
C THR A 52 -5.07 -9.66 -11.58
N PHE A 53 -6.38 -9.83 -11.38
CA PHE A 53 -7.10 -11.04 -11.80
C PHE A 53 -7.12 -11.20 -13.32
N SER A 54 -7.43 -10.13 -14.06
CA SER A 54 -7.46 -10.10 -15.52
C SER A 54 -6.07 -10.42 -16.11
N SER A 55 -5.02 -9.83 -15.54
CA SER A 55 -3.63 -10.11 -15.93
C SER A 55 -3.26 -11.57 -15.70
N THR A 56 -3.61 -12.13 -14.52
CA THR A 56 -3.39 -13.55 -14.21
C THR A 56 -4.08 -14.47 -15.22
N ARG A 57 -5.34 -14.19 -15.54
CA ARG A 57 -6.13 -14.98 -16.50
C ARG A 57 -5.51 -14.94 -17.90
N THR A 58 -5.05 -13.77 -18.32
CA THR A 58 -4.41 -13.57 -19.63
C THR A 58 -3.07 -14.30 -19.72
N MET A 59 -2.22 -14.18 -18.70
CA MET A 59 -0.94 -14.90 -18.63
C MET A 59 -1.11 -16.43 -18.66
N LYS A 60 -2.10 -16.97 -17.92
CA LYS A 60 -2.40 -18.41 -17.93
C LYS A 60 -2.80 -18.91 -19.32
N ARG A 61 -3.57 -18.12 -20.07
CA ARG A 61 -4.00 -18.47 -21.44
C ARG A 61 -2.88 -18.36 -22.47
N GLN A 62 -1.94 -17.44 -22.27
CA GLN A 62 -0.83 -17.18 -23.21
C GLN A 62 0.29 -18.23 -23.14
N ASN A 63 0.48 -18.93 -22.01
CA ASN A 63 1.47 -20.01 -21.89
C ASN A 63 1.22 -21.19 -22.86
N VAL A 64 -0.01 -21.34 -23.39
CA VAL A 64 -0.39 -22.47 -24.25
C VAL A 64 -0.25 -22.14 -25.74
N ARG A 65 -0.09 -20.86 -26.12
CA ARG A 65 0.01 -20.43 -27.53
C ARG A 65 1.46 -20.06 -27.88
N LEU A 66 2.14 -20.99 -28.57
CA LEU A 66 3.41 -20.76 -29.26
C LEU A 66 3.26 -19.61 -30.26
N ALA A 67 3.84 -18.44 -30.02
CA ALA A 67 3.85 -17.38 -31.03
C ALA A 67 4.89 -16.28 -30.77
N SER A 68 5.51 -15.82 -31.88
CA SER A 68 6.03 -14.48 -32.19
C SER A 68 6.96 -13.76 -31.18
N ARG A 69 8.06 -13.17 -31.68
CA ARG A 69 8.95 -12.30 -30.87
C ARG A 69 8.19 -11.18 -30.15
N THR A 70 7.16 -10.62 -30.78
CA THR A 70 6.33 -9.55 -30.18
C THR A 70 5.54 -10.05 -28.97
N GLN A 71 5.00 -11.26 -29.04
CA GLN A 71 4.22 -11.85 -27.95
C GLN A 71 5.11 -12.27 -26.78
N GLN A 72 6.36 -12.67 -27.04
CA GLN A 72 7.34 -12.87 -25.98
C GLN A 72 7.66 -11.58 -25.22
N VAL A 73 7.80 -10.45 -25.92
CA VAL A 73 8.03 -9.14 -25.28
C VAL A 73 6.81 -8.72 -24.47
N GLN A 74 5.61 -8.86 -25.01
CA GLN A 74 4.36 -8.56 -24.31
C GLN A 74 4.18 -9.42 -23.06
N ASN A 75 4.45 -10.73 -23.13
CA ASN A 75 4.38 -11.63 -21.97
C ASN A 75 5.36 -11.25 -20.87
N ARG A 76 6.56 -10.80 -21.24
CA ARG A 76 7.56 -10.31 -20.27
C ARG A 76 7.06 -9.05 -19.57
N LEU A 77 6.57 -8.08 -20.33
CA LEU A 77 6.03 -6.83 -19.80
C LEU A 77 4.81 -7.09 -18.89
N ALA A 78 3.89 -7.95 -19.30
CA ALA A 78 2.74 -8.38 -18.49
C ALA A 78 3.18 -9.03 -17.17
N ARG A 79 4.24 -9.85 -17.19
CA ARG A 79 4.82 -10.44 -15.97
C ARG A 79 5.41 -9.39 -15.03
N VAL A 80 6.07 -8.35 -15.57
CA VAL A 80 6.61 -7.25 -14.76
C VAL A 80 5.47 -6.48 -14.10
N PHE A 81 4.46 -6.09 -14.87
CA PHE A 81 3.27 -5.41 -14.35
C PHE A 81 2.55 -6.25 -13.30
N PHE A 82 2.45 -7.56 -13.48
CA PHE A 82 1.84 -8.44 -12.48
C PHE A 82 2.62 -8.44 -11.16
N VAL A 83 3.95 -8.51 -11.20
CA VAL A 83 4.78 -8.45 -9.99
C VAL A 83 4.69 -7.06 -9.34
N GLN A 84 4.63 -5.99 -10.13
CA GLN A 84 4.39 -4.63 -9.63
C GLN A 84 3.03 -4.52 -8.92
N LEU A 85 1.97 -5.07 -9.51
CA LEU A 85 0.63 -5.10 -8.90
C LEU A 85 0.61 -5.86 -7.57
N ILE A 86 1.30 -7.00 -7.49
CA ILE A 86 1.48 -7.73 -6.22
C ILE A 86 2.20 -6.83 -5.21
N GLY A 87 3.27 -6.17 -5.64
CA GLY A 87 4.00 -5.21 -4.79
C GLY A 87 3.10 -4.09 -4.26
N VAL A 88 2.24 -3.50 -5.10
CA VAL A 88 1.28 -2.46 -4.67
C VAL A 88 0.29 -3.03 -3.65
N ASN A 89 -0.20 -4.26 -3.83
CA ASN A 89 -1.10 -4.86 -2.84
C ASN A 89 -0.40 -5.05 -1.48
N ILE A 90 0.85 -5.52 -1.48
CA ILE A 90 1.60 -5.84 -0.25
C ILE A 90 2.14 -4.59 0.45
N CYS A 91 2.69 -3.64 -0.30
CA CYS A 91 3.39 -2.48 0.27
C CYS A 91 2.48 -1.25 0.37
N TYR A 92 1.33 -1.20 -0.30
CA TYR A 92 0.42 -0.04 -0.23
C TYR A 92 -0.95 -0.38 0.33
N ILE A 93 -1.69 -1.28 -0.31
CA ILE A 93 -3.07 -1.59 0.10
C ILE A 93 -3.11 -2.24 1.48
N LEU A 94 -2.25 -3.22 1.75
CA LEU A 94 -2.21 -3.91 3.04
C LEU A 94 -1.81 -2.99 4.20
N PRO A 95 -0.72 -2.20 4.15
CA PRO A 95 -0.37 -1.29 5.24
C PRO A 95 -1.45 -0.24 5.49
N LEU A 96 -2.00 0.32 4.42
CA LEU A 96 -3.01 1.38 4.51
C LEU A 96 -4.36 0.84 5.04
N SER A 97 -4.76 -0.37 4.65
CA SER A 97 -5.94 -1.04 5.23
C SER A 97 -5.74 -1.39 6.71
N VAL A 98 -4.56 -1.87 7.13
CA VAL A 98 -4.29 -2.16 8.54
C VAL A 98 -4.26 -0.86 9.35
N MET A 99 -3.66 0.22 8.84
CA MET A 99 -3.72 1.54 9.49
C MET A 99 -5.16 2.04 9.64
N LEU A 100 -5.99 1.90 8.61
CA LEU A 100 -7.40 2.25 8.66
C LEU A 100 -8.17 1.40 9.67
N LEU A 101 -7.93 0.09 9.72
CA LEU A 101 -8.51 -0.80 10.73
C LEU A 101 -8.11 -0.39 12.15
N GLN A 102 -6.86 0.02 12.38
CA GLN A 102 -6.42 0.52 13.69
C GLN A 102 -7.06 1.84 14.10
N MET A 103 -7.55 2.63 13.14
CA MET A 103 -8.29 3.88 13.41
C MET A 103 -9.77 3.63 13.70
N VAL A 104 -10.35 2.59 13.09
CA VAL A 104 -11.78 2.23 13.24
C VAL A 104 -12.01 1.31 14.44
N ILE A 105 -11.12 0.33 14.66
CA ILE A 105 -11.22 -0.64 15.74
C ILE A 105 -10.51 -0.10 16.97
N ASP A 106 -11.24 -0.11 18.08
CA ASP A 106 -10.68 0.25 19.37
C ASP A 106 -9.69 -0.82 19.88
N LEU A 107 -8.39 -0.55 19.72
CA LEU A 107 -7.30 -1.38 20.22
C LEU A 107 -6.87 -1.03 21.65
N SER A 108 -7.69 -0.31 22.43
CA SER A 108 -7.38 0.02 23.84
C SER A 108 -7.15 -1.20 24.73
N SER A 109 -7.71 -2.36 24.37
CA SER A 109 -7.47 -3.63 25.06
C SER A 109 -6.12 -4.28 24.74
N ALA A 110 -5.46 -3.85 23.66
CA ALA A 110 -4.17 -4.39 23.24
C ALA A 110 -3.01 -3.64 23.89
N PRO A 111 -1.91 -4.33 24.26
CA PRO A 111 -0.70 -3.68 24.76
C PRO A 111 -0.17 -2.59 23.80
N PRO A 112 0.19 -1.40 24.29
CA PRO A 112 0.69 -0.30 23.46
C PRO A 112 1.91 -0.68 22.59
N ALA A 113 2.74 -1.58 23.09
CA ALA A 113 3.91 -2.10 22.38
C ALA A 113 3.53 -2.80 21.06
N ILE A 114 2.39 -3.50 21.01
CA ILE A 114 1.94 -4.20 19.79
C ILE A 114 1.52 -3.17 18.74
N SER A 115 0.76 -2.15 19.13
CA SER A 115 0.35 -1.07 18.23
C SER A 115 1.56 -0.30 17.67
N ALA A 116 2.53 0.03 18.53
CA ALA A 116 3.77 0.67 18.13
C ALA A 116 4.60 -0.19 17.16
N ALA A 117 4.75 -1.49 17.45
CA ALA A 117 5.48 -2.42 16.59
C ALA A 117 4.81 -2.56 15.21
N ILE A 118 3.48 -2.69 15.16
CA ILE A 118 2.73 -2.76 13.89
C ILE A 118 2.97 -1.49 13.08
N ARG A 119 2.84 -0.30 13.67
CA ARG A 119 3.11 0.97 12.98
C ARG A 119 4.55 1.08 12.48
N PHE A 120 5.51 0.70 13.33
CA PHE A 120 6.93 0.71 13.00
C PHE A 120 7.26 -0.19 11.80
N ILE A 121 6.56 -1.32 11.65
CA ILE A 121 6.72 -2.21 10.49
C ILE A 121 6.00 -1.63 9.27
N LEU A 122 4.73 -1.23 9.42
CA LEU A 122 3.89 -0.84 8.28
C LEU A 122 4.35 0.44 7.57
N VAL A 123 4.86 1.43 8.32
CA VAL A 123 5.27 2.72 7.74
C VAL A 123 6.43 2.58 6.75
N PRO A 124 7.53 1.87 7.06
CA PRO A 124 8.56 1.55 6.08
C PRO A 124 8.04 0.77 4.87
N PHE A 125 7.16 -0.22 5.06
CA PHE A 125 6.56 -0.96 3.94
C PHE A 125 5.77 -0.02 3.01
N PHE A 126 5.01 0.92 3.58
CA PHE A 126 4.31 1.94 2.82
C PHE A 126 5.26 2.84 2.03
N SER A 127 6.34 3.32 2.66
CA SER A 127 7.35 4.16 2.02
C SER A 127 8.14 3.45 0.91
N LEU A 128 8.16 2.11 0.90
CA LEU A 128 8.83 1.33 -0.14
C LEU A 128 8.04 1.27 -1.46
N GLU A 129 6.80 1.76 -1.52
CA GLU A 129 5.93 1.65 -2.70
C GLU A 129 6.55 2.22 -3.98
N GLY A 130 7.08 3.45 -3.94
CA GLY A 130 7.75 4.04 -5.11
C GLY A 130 9.06 3.33 -5.49
N ALA A 131 9.83 2.91 -4.47
CA ALA A 131 11.10 2.22 -4.67
C ALA A 131 10.92 0.82 -5.28
N GLN A 132 9.93 0.04 -4.81
CA GLN A 132 9.67 -1.29 -5.33
C GLN A 132 9.25 -1.26 -6.80
N LEU A 133 8.43 -0.29 -7.22
CA LEU A 133 7.92 -0.22 -8.59
C LEU A 133 9.05 0.01 -9.58
N SER A 134 9.94 0.94 -9.21
CA SER A 134 11.14 1.29 -9.96
C SER A 134 12.15 0.14 -9.98
N LEU A 135 12.38 -0.49 -8.83
CA LEU A 135 13.31 -1.62 -8.69
C LEU A 135 12.84 -2.84 -9.50
N ILE A 136 11.56 -3.19 -9.42
CA ILE A 136 10.98 -4.31 -10.19
C ILE A 136 11.11 -4.05 -11.69
N PHE A 137 10.84 -2.82 -12.14
CA PHE A 137 10.99 -2.44 -13.53
C PHE A 137 12.44 -2.57 -14.02
N LEU A 138 13.39 -2.00 -13.27
CA LEU A 138 14.81 -2.04 -13.60
C LEU A 138 15.37 -3.47 -13.61
N LEU A 139 15.06 -4.27 -12.57
CA LEU A 139 15.60 -5.62 -12.42
C LEU A 139 15.04 -6.60 -13.45
N LYS A 140 13.80 -6.43 -13.89
CA LYS A 140 13.15 -7.36 -14.82
C LYS A 140 13.30 -6.97 -16.29
N ASN A 141 13.78 -5.76 -16.59
CA ASN A 141 14.05 -5.34 -17.96
C ASN A 141 15.40 -5.90 -18.45
N PRO A 142 15.42 -6.78 -19.46
CA PRO A 142 16.66 -7.40 -19.94
C PRO A 142 17.62 -6.40 -20.56
N SER A 143 17.13 -5.33 -21.19
CA SER A 143 17.99 -4.30 -21.79
C SER A 143 18.76 -3.53 -20.72
N HIS A 144 18.11 -3.15 -19.62
CA HIS A 144 18.79 -2.53 -18.49
C HIS A 144 19.76 -3.50 -17.80
N ARG A 145 19.40 -4.77 -17.69
CA ARG A 145 20.29 -5.79 -17.10
C ARG A 145 21.57 -5.97 -17.93
N GLN A 146 21.49 -5.93 -19.26
CA GLN A 146 22.66 -5.98 -20.15
C GLN A 146 23.56 -4.77 -19.97
N VAL A 147 22.99 -3.55 -19.89
CA VAL A 147 23.75 -2.32 -19.65
C VAL A 147 24.46 -2.36 -18.29
N ILE A 148 23.79 -2.81 -17.23
CA ILE A 148 24.40 -2.97 -15.91
C ILE A 148 25.55 -3.99 -15.98
N GLN A 149 25.36 -5.14 -16.64
CA GLN A 149 26.40 -6.15 -16.79
C GLN A 149 27.62 -5.65 -17.59
N GLN A 150 27.41 -4.72 -18.53
CA GLN A 150 28.49 -4.08 -19.28
C GLN A 150 29.24 -3.04 -18.45
N LEU A 151 28.55 -2.32 -17.56
CA LEU A 151 29.14 -1.32 -16.66
C LEU A 151 30.03 -1.92 -15.56
N PHE A 152 29.73 -3.14 -15.11
CA PHE A 152 30.47 -3.84 -14.06
C PHE A 152 31.49 -4.86 -14.60
N ARG A 153 31.74 -4.86 -15.92
CA ARG A 153 32.80 -5.64 -16.58
C ARG A 153 33.97 -4.74 -16.91
#